data_AF-A0A5M6I4U5-F1
#
_entry.id   AF-A0A5M6I4U5-F1
#
_cell.length_a   1.000
_cell.length_b   1.000
_cell.length_c   1.000
_cell.angle_alpha   90.00
_cell.angle_beta   90.00
_cell.angle_gamma   90.00
#
_symmetry.space_group_name_H-M   'P 1'
#
loop_
_entity.id
_entity.type
_entity.pdbx_description
1 polymer ?
#
loop_
_entity_poly.entity_id
_entity_poly.type
_entity_poly.pdbx_seq_one_letter_code
_entity_poly.pdbx_strand_id
1 'polypeptide(L)'
;MEAIRPRPQDDAWDDPGCLIESVLRSADPSSHAPNMPDPDTLVVAWLATLPRAVSPPDAARALLRRLAPTIPTPMPAAHHRLLDLLAYVAAHTRVAEPDNDTEPMEVPPS
;
A
#
# COMPACT_ATOMS: atom_id res chain seq x y z
N MET A 1 14.55 -24.43 32.68
CA MET A 1 14.10 -24.69 31.29
C MET A 1 13.14 -23.58 30.93
N GLU A 2 13.64 -22.49 30.36
CA GLU A 2 12.80 -21.39 29.90
C GLU A 2 12.21 -21.77 28.53
N ALA A 3 10.88 -21.72 28.44
CA ALA A 3 10.17 -21.92 27.19
C ALA A 3 10.54 -20.80 26.22
N ILE A 4 11.27 -21.15 25.16
CA ILE A 4 11.57 -20.25 24.04
C ILE A 4 10.22 -19.89 23.43
N ARG A 5 9.73 -18.68 23.69
CA ARG A 5 8.56 -18.14 22.98
C ARG A 5 8.89 -18.17 21.49
N PRO A 6 8.02 -18.69 20.62
CA PRO A 6 8.25 -18.60 19.18
C PRO A 6 8.40 -17.13 18.82
N ARG A 7 9.54 -16.81 18.20
CA ARG A 7 9.82 -15.49 17.62
C ARG A 7 8.66 -15.18 16.65
N PRO A 8 8.02 -14.00 16.71
CA PRO A 8 7.02 -13.65 15.70
C PRO A 8 7.68 -13.74 14.32
N GLN A 9 7.04 -14.48 13.42
CA GLN A 9 7.53 -14.77 12.07
C GLN A 9 7.97 -13.47 11.37
N ASP A 10 9.21 -13.46 10.90
CA ASP A 10 9.86 -12.38 10.14
C ASP A 10 9.06 -11.96 8.88
N ASP A 11 8.16 -12.81 8.36
CA ASP A 11 7.33 -12.51 7.17
C ASP A 11 6.36 -11.32 7.33
N ALA A 12 6.00 -10.95 8.56
CA ALA A 12 5.06 -9.84 8.78
C ALA A 12 5.67 -8.45 8.49
N TRP A 13 7.01 -8.35 8.42
CA TRP A 13 7.71 -7.10 8.11
C TRP A 13 7.93 -6.88 6.60
N ASP A 14 7.77 -7.93 5.79
CA ASP A 14 7.95 -7.89 4.32
C ASP A 14 6.66 -7.55 3.55
N ASP A 15 5.50 -7.57 4.22
CA ASP A 15 4.23 -7.19 3.63
C ASP A 15 3.81 -5.79 4.11
N PRO A 16 4.11 -4.72 3.33
CA PRO A 16 3.76 -3.36 3.72
C PRO A 16 2.24 -3.18 3.89
N GLY A 17 1.42 -4.06 3.28
CA GLY A 17 -0.03 -4.08 3.49
C GLY A 17 -0.47 -4.42 4.92
N CYS A 18 0.38 -5.05 5.75
CA CYS A 18 0.07 -5.36 7.14
C CYS A 18 -0.13 -4.11 8.01
N LEU A 19 0.52 -2.97 7.69
CA LEU A 19 0.31 -1.71 8.40
C LEU A 19 -1.11 -1.18 8.20
N ILE A 20 -1.58 -1.17 6.95
CA ILE A 20 -2.93 -0.73 6.59
C ILE A 20 -3.98 -1.67 7.19
N GLU A 21 -3.75 -2.97 7.14
CA GLU A 21 -4.61 -3.96 7.79
C GLU A 21 -4.71 -3.78 9.30
N SER A 22 -3.57 -3.52 9.96
CA SER A 22 -3.52 -3.33 11.40
C SER A 22 -4.31 -2.09 11.81
N VAL A 23 -4.23 -1.01 11.03
CA VAL A 23 -5.04 0.20 11.25
C VAL A 23 -6.54 -0.10 11.07
N LEU A 24 -6.92 -0.80 9.99
CA LEU A 24 -8.32 -1.14 9.73
C LEU A 24 -8.91 -2.10 10.77
N ARG A 25 -8.10 -3.03 11.31
CA ARG A 25 -8.51 -4.02 12.32
C ARG A 25 -8.47 -3.48 13.75
N SER A 26 -7.59 -2.52 14.05
CA SER A 26 -7.48 -1.89 15.37
C SER A 26 -8.62 -0.92 15.69
N ALA A 27 -9.46 -0.61 14.70
CA ALA A 27 -10.68 0.16 14.88
C ALA A 27 -11.78 -0.70 15.55
N ASP A 28 -11.51 -1.15 16.77
CA ASP A 28 -12.56 -1.59 17.67
C ASP A 28 -13.44 -0.36 17.97
N PRO A 29 -14.77 -0.42 17.77
CA PRO A 29 -15.67 0.70 18.03
C PRO A 29 -15.67 1.15 19.51
N SER A 30 -15.14 0.32 20.40
CA SER A 30 -14.98 0.60 21.83
C SER A 30 -13.63 1.25 22.14
N SER A 31 -12.64 1.07 21.26
CA SER A 31 -11.32 1.66 21.40
C SER A 31 -11.35 3.03 20.74
N HIS A 32 -11.48 4.07 21.57
CA HIS A 32 -11.11 5.42 21.17
C HIS A 32 -9.61 5.44 20.89
N ALA A 33 -9.16 4.90 19.75
CA ALA A 33 -7.81 5.12 19.25
C ALA A 33 -7.80 6.56 18.73
N PRO A 34 -7.29 7.55 19.51
CA PRO A 34 -7.52 8.97 19.23
C PRO A 34 -6.68 9.45 18.04
N ASN A 35 -5.82 8.59 17.51
CA ASN A 35 -4.80 8.92 16.52
C ASN A 35 -4.74 7.82 15.46
N MET A 36 -5.83 7.61 14.71
CA MET A 36 -5.67 6.98 13.40
C MET A 36 -4.73 7.90 12.60
N PRO A 37 -3.61 7.40 12.05
CA PRO A 37 -2.77 8.22 11.20
C PRO A 37 -3.56 8.67 9.98
N ASP A 38 -3.29 9.88 9.52
CA ASP A 38 -3.94 10.46 8.35
C ASP A 38 -3.89 9.48 7.16
N PRO A 39 -5.03 9.18 6.50
CA PRO A 39 -5.10 8.15 5.46
C PRO A 39 -4.19 8.46 4.27
N ASP A 40 -4.00 9.73 3.92
CA ASP A 40 -3.10 10.16 2.85
C ASP A 40 -1.64 9.86 3.25
N THR A 41 -1.26 10.14 4.50
CA THR A 41 0.06 9.78 5.07
C THR A 41 0.30 8.26 5.07
N LEU A 42 -0.71 7.46 5.41
CA LEU A 42 -0.61 6.00 5.39
C LEU A 42 -0.35 5.44 4.00
N VAL A 43 -1.05 5.95 2.99
CA VAL A 43 -0.86 5.51 1.60
C VAL A 43 0.52 5.91 1.09
N VAL A 44 0.99 7.13 1.40
CA VAL A 44 2.34 7.57 1.02
C VAL A 44 3.41 6.71 1.69
N ALA A 45 3.29 6.44 2.99
CA ALA A 45 4.23 5.58 3.70
C ALA A 45 4.23 4.16 3.12
N TRP A 46 3.05 3.60 2.86
CA TRP A 46 2.90 2.29 2.24
C TRP A 46 3.57 2.23 0.86
N LEU A 47 3.31 3.22 0.00
CA LEU A 47 3.95 3.32 -1.33
C LEU A 47 5.48 3.42 -1.23
N ALA A 48 5.99 4.19 -0.27
CA ALA A 48 7.43 4.35 -0.05
C ALA A 48 8.12 3.05 0.42
N THR A 49 7.38 2.16 1.08
CA THR A 49 7.88 0.86 1.55
C THR A 49 7.77 -0.26 0.52
N LEU A 50 7.08 -0.04 -0.61
CA LEU A 50 6.95 -1.08 -1.64
C LEU A 50 8.32 -1.43 -2.25
N PRO A 51 8.64 -2.73 -2.43
CA PRO A 51 9.83 -3.12 -3.16
C PRO A 51 9.81 -2.53 -4.57
N ARG A 52 10.96 -2.10 -5.09
CA ARG A 52 11.06 -1.48 -6.43
C ARG A 52 10.53 -2.36 -7.58
N ALA A 53 10.59 -3.68 -7.40
CA ALA A 53 10.10 -4.65 -8.37
C ALA A 53 8.57 -4.80 -8.35
N VAL A 54 7.89 -4.27 -7.33
CA VAL A 54 6.45 -4.38 -7.17
C VAL A 54 5.77 -3.15 -7.77
N SER A 55 4.85 -3.42 -8.69
CA SER A 55 3.97 -2.43 -9.30
C SER A 55 2.98 -1.89 -8.25
N PRO A 56 2.99 -0.58 -7.93
CA PRO A 56 2.03 0.02 -7.00
C PRO A 56 0.55 -0.28 -7.30
N PRO A 57 0.06 -0.21 -8.56
CA PRO A 57 -1.34 -0.54 -8.83
C PRO A 57 -1.67 -2.01 -8.57
N ASP A 58 -0.75 -2.93 -8.86
CA ASP A 58 -0.99 -4.36 -8.62
C ASP A 58 -0.95 -4.70 -7.11
N ALA A 59 -0.03 -4.07 -6.38
CA ALA A 59 0.01 -4.15 -4.92
C ALA A 59 -1.28 -3.60 -4.28
N ALA A 60 -1.79 -2.48 -4.77
CA ALA A 60 -3.02 -1.88 -4.25
C ALA A 60 -4.25 -2.77 -4.54
N ARG A 61 -4.31 -3.39 -5.73
CA ARG A 61 -5.37 -4.37 -6.07
C ARG A 61 -5.31 -5.60 -5.16
N ALA A 62 -4.12 -6.14 -4.94
CA ALA A 62 -3.93 -7.28 -4.05
C ALA A 62 -4.37 -6.94 -2.62
N LEU A 63 -3.97 -5.76 -2.13
CA LEU A 63 -4.35 -5.28 -0.80
C LEU A 63 -5.86 -5.07 -0.68
N LEU A 64 -6.52 -4.43 -1.65
CA LEU A 64 -7.97 -4.24 -1.63
C LEU A 64 -8.75 -5.57 -1.60
N ARG A 65 -8.32 -6.57 -2.37
CA ARG A 65 -8.93 -7.92 -2.34
C ARG A 65 -8.78 -8.58 -0.98
N ARG A 66 -7.62 -8.38 -0.33
CA ARG A 66 -7.33 -8.92 1.00
C ARG A 66 -8.12 -8.22 2.09
N LEU A 67 -8.38 -6.92 1.94
CA LEU A 67 -9.14 -6.11 2.88
C LEU A 67 -10.66 -6.31 2.77
N ALA A 68 -11.19 -6.59 1.59
CA ALA A 68 -12.62 -6.77 1.31
C ALA A 68 -13.40 -7.62 2.35
N PRO A 69 -12.92 -8.80 2.81
CA PRO A 69 -13.64 -9.61 3.81
C PRO A 69 -13.61 -9.05 5.24
N THR A 70 -12.75 -8.06 5.52
CA THR A 70 -12.51 -7.54 6.87
C THR A 70 -13.12 -6.17 7.14
N ILE A 71 -13.82 -5.59 6.16
CA ILE A 71 -14.38 -4.23 6.26
C ILE A 71 -15.59 -4.26 7.21
N PRO A 72 -15.53 -3.59 8.38
CA PRO A 72 -16.67 -3.51 9.28
C PRO A 72 -17.71 -2.51 8.77
N THR A 73 -18.99 -2.83 8.94
CA THR A 73 -20.12 -1.93 8.69
C THR A 73 -20.86 -1.67 10.02
N PRO A 74 -21.02 -0.41 10.46
CA PRO A 74 -20.65 0.85 9.79
C PRO A 74 -19.15 1.18 9.85
N MET A 75 -18.65 1.86 8.82
CA MET A 75 -17.23 2.20 8.65
C MET A 75 -16.95 3.68 8.94
N PRO A 76 -15.92 4.01 9.73
CA PRO A 76 -15.42 5.38 9.91
C PRO A 76 -15.01 6.07 8.59
N ALA A 77 -15.22 7.38 8.49
CA ALA A 77 -14.91 8.17 7.29
C ALA A 77 -13.43 8.11 6.86
N ALA A 78 -12.51 8.01 7.82
CA ALA A 78 -11.08 7.88 7.54
C ALA A 78 -10.73 6.55 6.86
N HIS A 79 -11.43 5.46 7.20
CA HIS A 79 -11.27 4.17 6.51
C HIS A 79 -11.87 4.20 5.10
N HIS A 80 -12.99 4.89 4.91
CA HIS A 80 -13.53 5.16 3.57
C HIS A 80 -12.51 5.88 2.70
N ARG A 81 -11.93 6.97 3.21
CA ARG A 81 -10.89 7.73 2.51
C ARG A 81 -9.67 6.87 2.16
N LEU A 82 -9.22 6.02 3.09
CA LEU A 82 -8.10 5.11 2.86
C LEU A 82 -8.37 4.11 1.72
N LEU A 83 -9.56 3.51 1.69
CA LEU A 83 -9.96 2.58 0.63
C LEU A 83 -10.09 3.29 -0.72
N ASP A 84 -10.63 4.51 -0.75
CA ASP A 84 -10.72 5.33 -1.97
C ASP A 84 -9.34 5.65 -2.55
N LEU A 85 -8.38 6.01 -1.68
CA LEU A 85 -7.00 6.26 -2.11
C LEU A 85 -6.32 5.00 -2.65
N LEU A 86 -6.52 3.84 -2.02
CA LEU A 86 -6.02 2.56 -2.54
C LEU A 86 -6.67 2.21 -3.88
N ALA A 87 -7.97 2.47 -4.05
CA ALA A 87 -8.66 2.27 -5.32
C ALA A 87 -8.11 3.20 -6.41
N TYR A 88 -7.81 4.45 -6.05
CA TYR A 88 -7.15 5.40 -6.95
C TYR A 88 -5.77 4.90 -7.39
N VAL A 89 -4.93 4.45 -6.46
CA VAL A 89 -3.62 3.85 -6.78
C VAL A 89 -3.78 2.61 -7.66
N ALA A 90 -4.74 1.72 -7.35
CA ALA A 90 -5.04 0.52 -8.11
C ALA A 90 -5.50 0.79 -9.56
N ALA A 91 -6.13 1.94 -9.79
CA ALA A 91 -6.56 2.40 -11.11
C ALA A 91 -5.45 3.14 -11.87
N HIS A 92 -4.40 3.60 -11.17
CA HIS A 92 -3.33 4.39 -11.77
C HIS A 92 -2.32 3.48 -12.48
N THR A 93 -2.54 3.23 -13.77
CA THR A 93 -1.50 2.69 -14.65
C THR A 93 -0.48 3.80 -14.91
N ARG A 94 0.79 3.57 -14.54
CA ARG A 94 1.88 4.47 -14.93
C ARG A 94 1.76 4.74 -16.43
N VAL A 95 1.67 6.01 -16.81
CA VAL A 95 1.93 6.43 -18.18
C VAL A 95 3.35 5.96 -18.47
N ALA A 96 3.53 5.11 -19.48
CA ALA A 96 4.87 4.75 -19.93
C ALA A 96 5.62 6.07 -20.19
N GLU A 97 6.77 6.26 -19.54
CA GLU A 97 7.61 7.39 -19.88
C GLU A 97 7.81 7.37 -21.40
N PRO A 98 7.72 8.52 -22.10
CA PRO A 98 8.11 8.54 -23.50
C PRO A 98 9.54 8.03 -23.55
N ASP A 99 9.72 6.97 -24.33
CA ASP A 99 10.98 6.34 -24.67
C ASP A 99 11.93 7.45 -25.13
N ASN A 100 12.73 7.97 -24.20
CA ASN A 100 13.78 8.95 -24.48
C ASN A 100 15.05 8.20 -24.90
N ASP A 101 14.90 7.12 -25.67
CA ASP A 101 15.94 6.66 -26.60
C ASP A 101 16.03 7.71 -27.72
N THR A 102 16.55 8.87 -27.33
CA THR A 102 17.21 9.77 -28.25
C THR A 102 18.48 9.06 -28.68
N GLU A 103 18.38 8.22 -29.71
CA GLU A 103 19.56 7.75 -30.42
C GLU A 103 20.32 8.97 -30.96
N PRO A 104 21.60 9.16 -30.61
CA PRO A 104 22.39 10.22 -31.18
C PRO A 104 22.83 9.83 -32.60
N MET A 105 22.28 10.55 -33.58
CA MET A 105 22.97 11.13 -34.75
C MET A 105 23.74 10.18 -35.70
N GLU A 106 23.34 10.16 -36.98
CA GLU A 106 24.31 10.12 -38.08
C GLU A 106 23.78 10.88 -39.30
N VAL A 107 24.31 12.09 -39.53
CA VAL A 107 24.08 12.87 -40.75
C VAL A 107 25.26 12.57 -41.67
N PRO A 108 25.07 11.99 -42.87
CA PRO A 108 26.19 11.69 -43.75
C PRO A 108 26.76 12.97 -44.37
N PRO A 109 28.09 13.12 -44.46
CA PRO A 109 28.70 14.25 -45.15
C PRO A 109 28.48 14.14 -46.68
N SER A 110 28.23 15.30 -47.30
CA SER A 110 28.13 15.49 -48.77
C SER A 110 29.49 15.61 -49.44
#